data_AF-A0A934PC63-F1
#
_entry.id   AF-A0A934PC63-F1
#
_cell.length_a   1.000
_cell.length_b   1.000
_cell.length_c   1.000
_cell.angle_alpha   90.00
_cell.angle_beta   90.00
_cell.angle_gamma   90.00
#
_symmetry.space_group_name_H-M   'P 1'
#
loop_
_entity.id
_entity.type
_entity.pdbx_description
1 polymer ?
#
loop_
_entity_poly.entity_id
_entity_poly.type
_entity_poly.pdbx_seq_one_letter_code
_entity_poly.pdbx_strand_id
1 'polypeptide(L)'
;MKAPLGVILAGGLASRMGGGDKGLLMLRGQSLLARVIDRLQPQVADLALNANGAASRFSDFGLPVLHDSIEGFVGPLAGVLAGLDWAAEQGADSIVTAAADTPFFPSDLVPRLQLAGQGMTHPLVLAATPDAARGRVRHPTFGLWPVALREDLRDALEGGLRKVVSWTDRHGGQEALFDAEHFDPFFNVNTPQDLARAETILERAS
;
A
#
# COMPACT_ATOMS: atom_id res chain seq x y z
N MET A 1 -11.78 6.25 -16.41
CA MET A 1 -11.95 5.39 -15.21
C MET A 1 -12.25 6.29 -14.03
N LYS A 2 -13.11 5.89 -13.09
CA LYS A 2 -13.30 6.64 -11.84
C LYS A 2 -11.98 6.64 -11.05
N ALA A 3 -11.74 7.69 -10.28
CA ALA A 3 -10.60 7.72 -9.36
C ALA A 3 -10.80 6.61 -8.29
N PRO A 4 -9.79 5.78 -8.01
CA PRO A 4 -9.89 4.74 -7.00
C PRO A 4 -9.90 5.36 -5.60
N LEU A 5 -10.33 4.59 -4.60
CA LEU A 5 -10.09 4.97 -3.21
C LEU A 5 -8.67 4.56 -2.79
N GLY A 6 -8.08 5.26 -1.83
CA GLY A 6 -6.75 4.98 -1.30
C GLY A 6 -6.83 4.23 0.02
N VAL A 7 -5.92 3.27 0.22
CA VAL A 7 -5.77 2.56 1.49
C VAL A 7 -4.30 2.50 1.88
N ILE A 8 -3.95 3.13 3.00
CA ILE A 8 -2.60 3.05 3.55
C ILE A 8 -2.52 1.82 4.47
N LEU A 9 -1.60 0.91 4.18
CA LEU A 9 -1.37 -0.29 4.96
C LEU A 9 -0.39 0.02 6.09
N ALA A 10 -0.90 0.20 7.31
CA ALA A 10 -0.14 0.41 8.54
C ALA A 10 -0.16 -0.80 9.49
N GLY A 11 -0.88 -1.87 9.14
CA GLY A 11 -0.94 -3.12 9.89
C GLY A 11 0.22 -4.07 9.57
N GLY A 12 1.27 -4.07 10.40
CA GLY A 12 2.40 -5.00 10.31
C GLY A 12 2.59 -5.89 11.55
N LEU A 13 3.44 -6.91 11.42
CA LEU A 13 3.78 -7.86 12.50
C LEU A 13 4.36 -7.15 13.74
N ALA A 14 5.16 -6.10 13.53
CA ALA A 14 5.73 -5.27 14.59
C ALA A 14 4.67 -4.53 15.41
N SER A 15 3.67 -3.94 14.75
CA SER A 15 2.55 -3.22 15.38
C SER A 15 1.69 -4.14 16.25
N ARG A 16 1.61 -5.43 15.90
CA ARG A 16 0.85 -6.46 16.63
C ARG A 16 1.58 -7.02 17.86
N MET A 17 2.91 -6.86 17.95
CA MET A 17 3.74 -7.30 19.07
C MET A 17 4.03 -6.19 20.09
N GLY A 18 3.31 -5.06 20.04
CA GLY A 18 3.56 -3.91 20.90
C GLY A 18 4.80 -3.09 20.52
N GLY A 19 5.44 -3.40 19.38
CA GLY A 19 6.38 -2.49 18.74
C GLY A 19 5.61 -1.32 18.17
N GLY A 20 6.03 -0.09 18.47
CA GLY A 20 5.34 1.12 18.00
C GLY A 20 5.12 1.16 16.48
N ASP A 21 4.15 1.95 16.04
CA ASP A 21 3.83 2.06 14.62
C ASP A 21 4.96 2.77 13.87
N LYS A 22 5.66 2.05 13.00
CA LYS A 22 6.78 2.60 12.19
C LYS A 22 6.35 3.81 11.37
N GLY A 23 5.10 3.84 10.89
CA GLY A 23 4.53 5.01 10.22
C GLY A 23 4.53 6.29 11.06
N LEU A 24 4.59 6.20 12.40
CA LEU A 24 4.67 7.36 13.29
C LEU A 24 6.11 7.84 13.55
N LEU A 25 7.12 7.17 12.99
CA LEU A 25 8.51 7.66 13.06
C LEU A 25 8.62 9.02 12.38
N MET A 26 9.36 9.93 13.01
CA MET A 26 9.53 11.30 12.55
C MET A 26 10.71 11.39 11.58
N LEU A 27 10.46 11.90 10.38
CA LEU A 27 11.45 12.22 9.37
C LEU A 27 11.45 13.74 9.13
N ARG A 28 12.46 14.44 9.66
CA ARG A 28 12.62 15.90 9.58
C ARG A 28 11.33 16.68 9.96
N GLY A 29 10.78 16.36 11.13
CA GLY A 29 9.64 17.10 11.71
C GLY A 29 8.27 16.66 11.23
N GLN A 30 8.17 15.67 10.34
CA GLN A 30 6.91 15.10 9.85
C GLN A 30 6.96 13.57 9.94
N SER A 31 5.86 12.93 10.37
CA SER A 31 5.81 11.46 10.44
C SER A 31 5.85 10.82 9.05
N LEU A 32 6.35 9.58 8.95
CA LEU A 32 6.34 8.83 7.70
C LEU A 32 4.92 8.69 7.14
N LEU A 33 3.95 8.39 8.01
CA LEU A 33 2.55 8.26 7.65
C LEU A 33 1.97 9.58 7.11
N ALA A 34 2.27 10.72 7.75
CA ALA A 34 1.85 12.01 7.21
C ALA A 34 2.40 12.26 5.80
N ARG A 35 3.66 11.87 5.53
CA ARG A 35 4.26 11.98 4.19
C ARG A 35 3.60 11.06 3.17
N VAL A 36 3.22 9.85 3.59
CA VAL A 36 2.47 8.90 2.74
C VAL A 36 1.08 9.46 2.42
N ILE A 37 0.38 10.04 3.40
CA ILE A 37 -0.91 10.70 3.23
C ILE A 37 -0.78 11.85 2.22
N ASP A 38 0.16 12.77 2.43
CA ASP A 38 0.39 13.92 1.54
C ASP A 38 0.65 13.50 0.08
N ARG A 39 1.31 12.35 -0.11
CA ARG A 39 1.61 11.82 -1.45
C ARG A 39 0.44 11.07 -2.09
N LEU A 40 -0.34 10.30 -1.33
CA LEU A 40 -1.41 9.48 -1.88
C LEU A 40 -2.72 10.24 -2.03
N GLN A 41 -3.06 11.11 -1.08
CA GLN A 41 -4.35 11.83 -1.03
C GLN A 41 -4.68 12.58 -2.33
N PRO A 42 -3.74 13.28 -3.01
CA PRO A 42 -4.05 13.96 -4.27
C PRO A 42 -4.36 13.02 -5.45
N GLN A 43 -4.07 11.72 -5.31
CA GLN A 43 -4.17 10.73 -6.39
C GLN A 43 -5.44 9.86 -6.29
N VAL A 44 -6.22 9.97 -5.21
CA VAL A 44 -7.36 9.10 -4.91
C VAL A 44 -8.61 9.92 -4.58
N ALA A 45 -9.81 9.32 -4.70
CA ALA A 45 -11.06 10.03 -4.42
C ALA A 45 -11.37 10.18 -2.92
N ASP A 46 -10.93 9.22 -2.11
CA ASP A 46 -11.01 9.24 -0.65
C ASP A 46 -9.89 8.34 -0.09
N LEU A 47 -9.56 8.46 1.19
CA LEU A 47 -8.41 7.80 1.81
C LEU A 47 -8.75 7.17 3.16
N ALA A 48 -8.32 5.93 3.35
CA ALA A 48 -8.47 5.20 4.60
C ALA A 48 -7.13 4.63 5.09
N LEU A 49 -7.04 4.33 6.38
CA LEU A 49 -5.89 3.67 7.00
C LEU A 49 -6.27 2.26 7.42
N ASN A 50 -5.60 1.23 6.91
CA ASN A 50 -5.69 -0.10 7.50
C ASN A 50 -4.71 -0.24 8.66
N ALA A 51 -5.24 -0.43 9.87
CA ALA A 51 -4.45 -0.67 11.07
C ALA A 51 -5.22 -1.54 12.07
N ASN A 52 -4.48 -2.34 12.84
CA ASN A 52 -5.03 -3.16 13.91
C ASN A 52 -4.60 -2.62 15.28
N GLY A 53 -5.42 -2.84 16.31
CA GLY A 53 -5.24 -2.26 17.65
C GLY A 53 -6.02 -0.95 17.83
N ALA A 54 -5.61 -0.12 18.79
CA ALA A 54 -6.35 1.10 19.12
C ALA A 54 -6.32 2.12 17.97
N ALA A 55 -7.50 2.45 17.43
CA ALA A 55 -7.66 3.43 16.35
C ALA A 55 -7.32 4.87 16.79
N SER A 56 -7.43 5.18 18.09
CA SER A 56 -7.12 6.49 18.65
C SER A 56 -5.69 6.97 18.43
N ARG A 57 -4.74 6.07 18.14
CA ARG A 57 -3.35 6.44 17.78
C ARG A 57 -3.25 7.23 16.48
N PHE A 58 -4.28 7.16 15.64
CA PHE A 58 -4.32 7.80 14.32
C PHE A 58 -5.37 8.92 14.24
N SER A 59 -5.94 9.33 15.38
CA SER A 59 -7.01 10.36 15.41
C SER A 59 -6.60 11.66 14.75
N ASP A 60 -5.32 12.03 14.87
CA ASP A 60 -4.79 13.30 14.38
C ASP A 60 -4.78 13.39 12.85
N PHE A 61 -4.89 12.25 12.15
CA PHE A 61 -4.95 12.22 10.69
C PHE A 61 -6.37 12.39 10.13
N GLY A 62 -7.41 12.25 10.96
CA GLY A 62 -8.81 12.40 10.53
C GLY A 62 -9.28 11.38 9.48
N LEU A 63 -8.56 10.26 9.32
CA LEU A 63 -8.89 9.20 8.36
C LEU A 63 -9.70 8.08 9.04
N PRO A 64 -10.64 7.43 8.31
CA PRO A 64 -11.25 6.21 8.79
C PRO A 64 -10.18 5.12 8.96
N VAL A 65 -10.28 4.38 10.07
CA VAL A 65 -9.38 3.26 10.38
C VAL A 65 -10.11 1.94 10.12
N LEU A 66 -9.59 1.18 9.16
CA LEU A 66 -10.10 -0.12 8.75
C LEU A 66 -9.34 -1.24 9.48
N HIS A 67 -10.08 -2.13 10.12
CA HIS A 67 -9.54 -3.32 10.77
C HIS A 67 -9.56 -4.51 9.81
N ASP A 68 -8.63 -5.45 9.99
CA ASP A 68 -8.65 -6.68 9.20
C ASP A 68 -9.93 -7.47 9.52
N SER A 69 -10.64 -7.92 8.49
CA SER A 69 -11.88 -8.69 8.64
C SER A 69 -11.65 -10.18 8.93
N ILE A 70 -10.41 -10.67 8.76
CA ILE A 70 -10.05 -12.09 8.94
C ILE A 70 -9.03 -12.21 10.08
N GLU A 71 -9.38 -12.98 11.11
CA GLU A 71 -8.48 -13.30 12.21
C GLU A 71 -7.36 -14.27 11.78
N GLY A 72 -6.16 -14.13 12.37
CA GLY A 72 -5.07 -15.11 12.17
C GLY A 72 -4.30 -15.03 10.84
N PHE A 73 -4.54 -14.01 10.01
CA PHE A 73 -3.79 -13.80 8.77
C PHE A 73 -2.77 -12.65 8.86
N VAL A 74 -1.53 -12.95 8.46
CA VAL A 74 -0.31 -12.17 8.82
C VAL A 74 0.40 -11.67 7.56
N GLY A 75 -0.37 -11.10 6.64
CA GLY A 75 0.15 -10.54 5.40
C GLY A 75 -0.68 -9.35 4.91
N PRO A 76 -0.11 -8.52 4.04
CA PRO A 76 -0.75 -7.29 3.56
C PRO A 76 -2.08 -7.52 2.83
N LEU A 77 -2.34 -8.74 2.33
CA LEU A 77 -3.62 -9.10 1.70
C LEU A 77 -4.83 -8.95 2.65
N ALA A 78 -4.67 -9.11 3.96
CA ALA A 78 -5.77 -8.89 4.90
C ALA A 78 -6.17 -7.41 4.94
N GLY A 79 -5.19 -6.50 4.89
CA GLY A 79 -5.44 -5.08 4.78
C GLY A 79 -5.98 -4.66 3.42
N VAL A 80 -5.53 -5.30 2.34
CA VAL A 80 -6.13 -5.15 1.00
C VAL A 80 -7.61 -5.54 1.04
N LEU A 81 -7.95 -6.70 1.62
CA LEU A 81 -9.33 -7.16 1.73
C LEU A 81 -10.20 -6.17 2.53
N ALA A 82 -9.72 -5.70 3.68
CA ALA A 82 -10.43 -4.67 4.47
C ALA A 82 -10.68 -3.38 3.64
N GLY A 83 -9.69 -2.99 2.83
CA GLY A 83 -9.82 -1.87 1.91
C GLY A 83 -10.86 -2.11 0.80
N LEU A 84 -10.89 -3.31 0.23
CA LEU A 84 -11.88 -3.69 -0.79
C LEU A 84 -13.29 -3.75 -0.21
N ASP A 85 -13.44 -4.19 1.04
CA ASP A 85 -14.70 -4.19 1.78
C ASP A 85 -15.26 -2.79 1.94
N TRP A 86 -14.43 -1.87 2.45
CA TRP A 86 -14.79 -0.47 2.57
C TRP A 86 -15.12 0.16 1.21
N ALA A 87 -14.33 -0.10 0.17
CA ALA A 87 -14.59 0.46 -1.15
C ALA A 87 -15.90 -0.04 -1.78
N ALA A 88 -16.27 -1.30 -1.52
CA ALA A 88 -17.55 -1.85 -1.96
C ALA A 88 -18.74 -1.12 -1.30
N GLU A 89 -18.65 -0.83 0.00
CA GLU A 89 -19.67 -0.07 0.73
C GLU A 89 -19.86 1.35 0.19
N GLN A 90 -18.77 1.95 -0.31
CA GLN A 90 -18.76 3.28 -0.93
C GLN A 90 -19.16 3.28 -2.42
N GLY A 91 -19.43 2.10 -3.01
CA GLY A 91 -19.77 1.96 -4.43
C GLY A 91 -18.60 2.27 -5.40
N ALA A 92 -17.37 2.12 -4.93
CA ALA A 92 -16.17 2.27 -5.75
C ALA A 92 -15.82 0.95 -6.48
N ASP A 93 -15.14 1.08 -7.62
CA ASP A 93 -14.79 -0.06 -8.47
C ASP A 93 -13.41 -0.67 -8.10
N SER A 94 -12.55 0.12 -7.45
CA SER A 94 -11.18 -0.27 -7.13
C SER A 94 -10.57 0.56 -5.99
N ILE A 95 -9.52 0.01 -5.39
CA ILE A 95 -8.64 0.71 -4.46
C ILE A 95 -7.21 0.75 -4.98
N VAL A 96 -6.43 1.71 -4.50
CA VAL A 96 -4.97 1.69 -4.56
C VAL A 96 -4.41 1.60 -3.15
N THR A 97 -3.43 0.72 -2.95
CA THR A 97 -2.74 0.59 -1.66
C THR A 97 -1.37 1.23 -1.67
N ALA A 98 -0.93 1.71 -0.51
CA ALA A 98 0.44 2.15 -0.26
C ALA A 98 0.90 1.69 1.14
N ALA A 99 2.20 1.44 1.32
CA ALA A 99 2.77 1.13 2.63
C ALA A 99 2.98 2.41 3.47
N ALA A 100 2.65 2.36 4.76
CA ALA A 100 2.77 3.51 5.67
C ALA A 100 4.22 3.95 5.99
N ASP A 101 5.21 3.11 5.67
CA ASP A 101 6.62 3.25 6.01
C ASP A 101 7.51 3.56 4.77
N THR A 102 6.89 3.79 3.62
CA THR A 102 7.58 4.12 2.36
C THR A 102 7.20 5.54 1.94
N PRO A 103 7.87 6.60 2.44
CA PRO A 103 7.44 7.98 2.24
C PRO A 103 7.81 8.57 0.87
N PHE A 104 8.47 7.80 -0.01
CA PHE A 104 9.06 8.31 -1.25
C PHE A 104 8.48 7.74 -2.55
N PHE A 105 7.36 7.02 -2.51
CA PHE A 105 6.73 6.48 -3.73
C PHE A 105 6.22 7.59 -4.66
N PRO A 106 6.19 7.39 -5.98
CA PRO A 106 6.00 8.49 -6.93
C PRO A 106 4.62 9.16 -6.83
N SER A 107 4.56 10.46 -7.14
CA SER A 107 3.31 11.24 -7.16
C SER A 107 2.39 10.90 -8.34
N ASP A 108 2.85 10.04 -9.24
CA ASP A 108 2.11 9.47 -10.37
C ASP A 108 1.87 7.95 -10.21
N LEU A 109 1.89 7.44 -8.96
CA LEU A 109 1.59 6.05 -8.62
C LEU A 109 0.26 5.57 -9.22
N VAL A 110 -0.84 6.26 -8.89
CA VAL A 110 -2.20 5.87 -9.33
C VAL A 110 -2.35 5.93 -10.85
N PRO A 111 -1.99 7.02 -11.56
CA PRO A 111 -2.15 7.06 -13.01
C PRO A 111 -1.30 5.99 -13.72
N ARG A 112 -0.08 5.68 -13.24
CA ARG A 112 0.73 4.58 -13.83
C ARG A 112 0.11 3.21 -13.59
N LEU A 113 -0.41 2.94 -12.39
CA LEU A 113 -1.12 1.68 -12.10
C LEU A 113 -2.37 1.53 -12.98
N GLN A 114 -3.16 2.60 -13.12
CA GLN A 114 -4.35 2.59 -13.98
C GLN A 114 -4.00 2.39 -15.45
N LEU A 115 -2.93 3.03 -15.93
CA LEU A 115 -2.45 2.87 -17.30
C LEU A 115 -2.05 1.42 -17.59
N ALA A 116 -1.29 0.79 -16.69
CA ALA A 116 -0.90 -0.62 -16.83
C ALA A 116 -2.08 -1.60 -16.74
N GLY A 117 -3.17 -1.21 -16.09
CA GLY A 117 -4.40 -2.00 -15.99
C GLY A 117 -5.39 -1.81 -17.14
N GLN A 118 -5.09 -0.95 -18.12
CA GLN A 118 -6.00 -0.69 -19.24
C GLN A 118 -6.27 -1.94 -20.07
N GLY A 119 -7.53 -2.16 -20.44
CA GLY A 119 -7.97 -3.32 -21.21
C GLY A 119 -8.20 -4.58 -20.39
N MET A 120 -7.88 -4.59 -19.09
CA MET A 120 -8.23 -5.68 -18.18
C MET A 120 -9.70 -5.60 -17.79
N THR A 121 -10.39 -6.75 -17.74
CA THR A 121 -11.75 -6.85 -17.17
C THR A 121 -11.78 -6.46 -15.69
N HIS A 122 -10.77 -6.90 -14.94
CA HIS A 122 -10.57 -6.57 -13.53
C HIS A 122 -9.14 -6.03 -13.37
N PRO A 123 -8.94 -4.70 -13.40
CA PRO A 123 -7.61 -4.10 -13.30
C PRO A 123 -6.93 -4.45 -11.97
N LEU A 124 -5.95 -5.35 -12.03
CA LEU A 124 -5.13 -5.80 -10.91
C LEU A 124 -3.67 -5.58 -11.28
N VAL A 125 -3.01 -4.64 -10.62
CA VAL A 125 -1.67 -4.18 -11.01
C VAL A 125 -0.82 -3.98 -9.78
N LEU A 126 0.41 -4.48 -9.79
CA LEU A 126 1.41 -4.19 -8.76
C LEU A 126 2.47 -3.22 -9.29
N ALA A 127 2.95 -2.34 -8.44
CA ALA A 127 4.14 -1.56 -8.76
C ALA A 127 5.38 -2.47 -8.80
N ALA A 128 6.29 -2.19 -9.71
CA ALA A 128 7.57 -2.88 -9.82
C ALA A 128 8.70 -1.92 -10.18
N THR A 129 9.92 -2.23 -9.73
CA THR A 129 11.15 -1.51 -10.10
C THR A 129 12.14 -2.47 -10.76
N PRO A 130 13.05 -1.97 -11.62
CA PRO A 130 14.17 -2.76 -12.12
C PRO A 130 15.07 -3.26 -10.99
N ASP A 131 15.62 -4.46 -11.15
CA ASP A 131 16.60 -5.04 -10.23
C ASP A 131 17.70 -5.73 -11.03
N ALA A 132 18.97 -5.45 -10.70
CA ALA A 132 20.11 -5.94 -11.48
C ALA A 132 20.27 -7.47 -11.42
N ALA A 133 19.82 -8.13 -10.35
CA ALA A 133 19.97 -9.57 -10.15
C ALA A 133 18.74 -10.36 -10.60
N ARG A 134 17.55 -9.80 -10.42
CA ARG A 134 16.25 -10.45 -10.65
C ARG A 134 15.52 -9.93 -11.87
N GLY A 135 16.07 -8.93 -12.56
CA GLY A 135 15.44 -8.19 -13.63
C GLY A 135 14.44 -7.15 -13.10
N ARG A 136 13.46 -7.61 -12.30
CA ARG A 136 12.43 -6.76 -11.68
C ARG A 136 12.09 -7.23 -10.27
N VAL A 137 11.70 -6.29 -9.43
CA VAL A 137 11.16 -6.54 -8.08
C VAL A 137 9.77 -5.91 -8.00
N ARG A 138 8.79 -6.71 -7.56
CA ARG A 138 7.42 -6.25 -7.30
C ARG A 138 7.29 -5.73 -5.89
N HIS A 139 6.45 -4.71 -5.73
CA HIS A 139 6.13 -4.05 -4.46
C HIS A 139 4.69 -4.39 -4.06
N PRO A 140 4.45 -5.53 -3.38
CA PRO A 140 3.11 -6.08 -3.20
C PRO A 140 2.17 -5.26 -2.32
N THR A 141 2.69 -4.27 -1.60
CA THR A 141 1.90 -3.29 -0.82
C THR A 141 1.48 -2.07 -1.65
N PHE A 142 1.99 -1.95 -2.88
CA PHE A 142 1.70 -0.88 -3.83
C PHE A 142 1.01 -1.46 -5.05
N GLY A 143 -0.31 -1.33 -5.11
CA GLY A 143 -1.08 -1.92 -6.20
C GLY A 143 -2.45 -1.30 -6.39
N LEU A 144 -3.01 -1.52 -7.58
CA LEU A 144 -4.40 -1.27 -7.94
C LEU A 144 -5.15 -2.60 -7.82
N TRP A 145 -6.26 -2.59 -7.09
CA TRP A 145 -7.02 -3.78 -6.74
C TRP A 145 -8.49 -3.59 -7.11
N PRO A 146 -9.10 -4.51 -7.87
CA PRO A 146 -10.49 -4.40 -8.29
C PRO A 146 -11.42 -4.94 -7.21
N VAL A 147 -12.46 -4.18 -6.86
CA VAL A 147 -13.49 -4.60 -5.88
C VAL A 147 -14.20 -5.89 -6.31
N ALA A 148 -14.30 -6.12 -7.63
CA ALA A 148 -14.89 -7.35 -8.18
C ALA A 148 -14.19 -8.66 -7.73
N LEU A 149 -12.91 -8.61 -7.29
CA LEU A 149 -12.18 -9.79 -6.83
C LEU A 149 -12.17 -9.96 -5.30
N ARG A 150 -12.95 -9.15 -4.57
CA ARG A 150 -12.97 -9.11 -3.11
C ARG A 150 -13.36 -10.44 -2.46
N GLU A 151 -14.44 -11.09 -2.91
CA GLU A 151 -14.85 -12.38 -2.34
C GLU A 151 -13.88 -13.51 -2.72
N ASP A 152 -13.32 -13.50 -3.93
CA ASP A 152 -12.27 -14.46 -4.30
C ASP A 152 -11.03 -14.31 -3.38
N LEU A 153 -10.64 -13.06 -3.09
CA LEU A 153 -9.55 -12.81 -2.15
C LEU A 153 -9.89 -13.31 -0.74
N ARG A 154 -11.13 -13.11 -0.29
CA ARG A 154 -11.62 -13.63 1.00
C ARG A 154 -11.49 -15.15 1.05
N ASP A 155 -12.03 -15.85 0.07
CA ASP A 155 -11.97 -17.32 -0.03
C ASP A 155 -10.52 -17.82 -0.08
N ALA A 156 -9.66 -17.14 -0.85
CA ALA A 156 -8.25 -17.48 -0.95
C ALA A 156 -7.51 -17.32 0.38
N LEU A 157 -7.81 -16.25 1.11
CA LEU A 157 -7.27 -16.01 2.44
C LEU A 157 -7.75 -17.08 3.41
N GLU A 158 -9.05 -17.34 3.50
CA GLU A 158 -9.59 -18.40 4.37
C GLU A 158 -9.01 -19.79 4.02
N GLY A 159 -8.74 -20.04 2.74
CA GLY A 159 -8.05 -21.23 2.22
C GLY A 159 -6.54 -21.31 2.53
N GLY A 160 -5.98 -20.34 3.25
CA GLY A 160 -4.58 -20.38 3.71
C GLY A 160 -3.58 -19.61 2.84
N LEU A 161 -4.02 -18.89 1.79
CA LEU A 161 -3.10 -18.12 0.96
C LEU A 161 -2.46 -16.98 1.75
N ARG A 162 -1.14 -16.84 1.66
CA ARG A 162 -0.38 -15.78 2.36
C ARG A 162 0.41 -14.87 1.43
N LYS A 163 0.64 -15.29 0.18
CA LYS A 163 1.54 -14.61 -0.75
C LYS A 163 0.74 -13.76 -1.73
N VAL A 164 0.91 -12.43 -1.63
CA VAL A 164 0.30 -11.45 -2.55
C VAL A 164 0.56 -11.82 -4.00
N VAL A 165 1.83 -11.99 -4.37
CA VAL A 165 2.24 -12.24 -5.75
C VAL A 165 1.58 -13.50 -6.31
N SER A 166 1.49 -14.57 -5.51
CA SER A 166 0.85 -15.81 -5.94
C SER A 166 -0.65 -15.64 -6.21
N TRP A 167 -1.32 -14.80 -5.42
CA TRP A 167 -2.72 -14.45 -5.70
C TRP A 167 -2.81 -13.63 -6.98
N THR A 168 -2.04 -12.54 -7.10
CA THR A 168 -2.14 -11.64 -8.26
C THR A 168 -1.82 -12.34 -9.57
N ASP A 169 -0.84 -13.25 -9.59
CA ASP A 169 -0.49 -14.03 -10.78
C ASP A 169 -1.64 -14.92 -11.26
N ARG A 170 -2.40 -15.52 -10.33
CA ARG A 170 -3.56 -16.36 -10.64
C ARG A 170 -4.67 -15.58 -11.36
N HIS A 171 -4.76 -14.26 -11.11
CA HIS A 171 -5.75 -13.37 -11.72
C HIS A 171 -5.18 -12.58 -12.92
N GLY A 172 -4.02 -12.96 -13.44
CA GLY A 172 -3.40 -12.28 -14.58
C GLY A 172 -2.93 -10.85 -14.25
N GLY A 173 -2.55 -10.61 -13.00
CA GLY A 173 -2.10 -9.31 -12.51
C GLY A 173 -0.94 -8.77 -13.34
N GLN A 174 -1.00 -7.47 -13.65
CA GLN A 174 0.01 -6.76 -14.43
C GLN A 174 1.00 -6.03 -13.52
N GLU A 175 2.06 -5.50 -14.13
CA GLU A 175 3.07 -4.70 -13.46
C GLU A 175 3.11 -3.28 -14.04
N ALA A 176 3.09 -2.28 -13.16
CA ALA A 176 3.46 -0.91 -13.52
C ALA A 176 4.92 -0.68 -13.15
N LEU A 177 5.77 -0.38 -14.14
CA LEU A 177 7.18 -0.11 -13.92
C LEU A 177 7.41 1.34 -13.46
N PHE A 178 8.25 1.48 -12.45
CA PHE A 178 8.75 2.74 -11.93
C PHE A 178 10.28 2.76 -11.94
N ASP A 179 10.83 3.94 -12.19
CA ASP A 179 12.27 4.15 -12.26
C ASP A 179 12.89 4.12 -10.86
N ALA A 180 14.10 3.57 -10.75
CA ALA A 180 14.85 3.45 -9.50
C ALA A 180 16.30 3.95 -9.63
N GLU A 181 16.54 4.92 -10.53
CA GLU A 181 17.89 5.36 -10.91
C GLU A 181 18.66 6.06 -9.77
N HIS A 182 17.99 6.93 -9.00
CA HIS A 182 18.65 7.69 -7.92
C HIS A 182 18.52 7.01 -6.56
N PHE A 183 17.37 6.41 -6.31
CA PHE A 183 17.04 5.60 -5.15
C PHE A 183 15.83 4.73 -5.49
N ASP A 184 15.58 3.69 -4.71
CA ASP A 184 14.33 2.92 -4.84
C ASP A 184 13.16 3.76 -4.31
N PRO A 185 12.20 4.19 -5.15
CA PRO A 185 11.08 5.01 -4.69
C PRO A 185 10.18 4.26 -3.70
N PHE A 186 10.25 2.92 -3.66
CA PHE A 186 9.51 2.09 -2.71
C PHE A 186 10.32 1.71 -1.47
N PHE A 187 11.46 2.38 -1.23
CA PHE A 187 12.29 2.20 -0.04
C PHE A 187 11.48 2.36 1.26
N ASN A 188 11.47 1.30 2.06
CA ASN A 188 10.78 1.23 3.34
C ASN A 188 11.74 1.59 4.49
N VAL A 189 11.30 2.48 5.38
CA VAL A 189 12.02 2.91 6.58
C VAL A 189 11.65 2.04 7.79
N ASN A 190 12.50 1.08 8.13
CA ASN A 190 12.25 0.12 9.21
C ASN A 190 13.16 0.27 10.43
N THR A 191 14.34 0.85 10.24
CA THR A 191 15.42 0.93 11.23
C THR A 191 15.94 2.36 11.39
N PRO A 192 16.67 2.69 12.47
CA PRO A 192 17.33 3.99 12.60
C PRO A 192 18.30 4.29 11.44
N GLN A 193 18.97 3.27 10.90
CA GLN A 193 19.84 3.40 9.74
C GLN A 193 19.04 3.77 8.49
N ASP A 194 17.85 3.17 8.31
CA ASP A 194 16.96 3.56 7.22
C ASP A 194 16.48 5.00 7.36
N LEU A 195 16.25 5.47 8.59
CA LEU A 195 15.84 6.85 8.84
C LEU A 195 16.92 7.84 8.43
N ALA A 196 18.19 7.59 8.77
CA ALA A 196 19.31 8.42 8.33
C ALA A 196 19.45 8.43 6.79
N ARG A 197 19.22 7.28 6.15
CA ARG A 197 19.18 7.19 4.68
C ARG A 197 17.99 7.97 4.10
N ALA A 198 16.82 7.89 4.72
CA ALA A 198 15.63 8.63 4.32
C ALA A 198 15.84 10.14 4.42
N GLU A 199 16.55 10.63 5.44
CA GLU A 199 16.94 12.04 5.52
C GLU A 199 17.80 12.47 4.33
N THR A 200 18.77 11.64 3.96
CA THR A 200 19.65 11.91 2.81
C THR A 200 18.87 11.91 1.48
N ILE A 201 17.86 11.04 1.33
CA ILE A 201 16.97 11.03 0.16
C ILE A 201 16.15 12.32 0.13
N LEU A 202 15.59 12.73 1.26
CA LEU A 202 14.75 13.93 1.37
C LEU A 202 15.52 15.21 1.02
N GLU A 203 16.77 15.34 1.49
CA GLU A 203 17.65 16.46 1.18
C GLU A 203 17.97 16.58 -0.32
N ARG A 204 18.00 15.46 -1.05
CA ARG A 204 18.28 15.43 -2.50
C ARG A 204 17.03 15.63 -3.36
N ALA A 205 15.85 15.41 -2.79
CA ALA A 205 14.55 15.55 -3.45
C ALA A 205 13.88 16.91 -3.20
N SER A 206 14.46 17.74 -2.32
CA SER A 206 14.06 19.13 -2.04
C SER A 206 14.78 20.09 -2.98
#